data_AF-A0A4C1VBU7-F1
#
_entry.id   AF-A0A4C1VBU7-F1
#
_cell.length_a   1.000
_cell.length_b   1.000
_cell.length_c   1.000
_cell.angle_alpha   90.00
_cell.angle_beta   90.00
_cell.angle_gamma   90.00
#
_symmetry.space_group_name_H-M   'P 1'
#
loop_
_entity.id
_entity.type
_entity.pdbx_description
1 polymer ?
#
loop_
_entity_poly.entity_id
_entity_poly.type
_entity_poly.pdbx_seq_one_letter_code
_entity_poly.pdbx_strand_id
1 'polypeptide(L)'
;MAKCQAVWNLCARSPKACEIYLEITGKSPTSPCPTRWNSYYDCITDILKVQETINEVLRKLGLAVLKEIEVQFLIEYINTSKPISEAIRSLEGDKETFYECLQPELYRMHKMLDLLKQENPVYCGGLIDIIKESILNRFEKYNLYDTRAKDSILAAVSYPFFKLKWVPRTEKEYVKELFIAELRRFKQEDFKSAHPQTSTLKKKQKSESYYMFNDSDSSTTSTDGNSSTCTDLETL
;
A
#
# COMPACT_ATOMS: atom_id res chain seq x y z
N MET A 1 17.21 -20.44 5.23
CA MET A 1 15.77 -20.73 5.44
C MET A 1 15.49 -22.08 6.12
N ALA A 2 16.02 -23.22 5.65
CA ALA A 2 15.69 -24.55 6.22
C ALA A 2 15.93 -24.68 7.73
N LYS A 3 16.98 -24.06 8.28
CA LYS A 3 17.27 -24.05 9.73
C LYS A 3 16.20 -23.32 10.55
N CYS A 4 15.72 -22.17 10.06
CA CYS A 4 14.59 -21.46 10.67
C CYS A 4 13.34 -22.35 10.67
N GLN A 5 13.08 -23.04 9.56
CA GLN A 5 11.95 -23.94 9.46
C GLN A 5 12.07 -25.16 10.39
N ALA A 6 13.28 -25.68 10.60
CA ALA A 6 13.52 -26.76 11.55
C ALA A 6 13.15 -26.37 12.98
N VAL A 7 13.54 -25.17 13.43
CA VAL A 7 13.19 -24.69 14.77
C VAL A 7 11.69 -24.41 14.91
N TRP A 8 11.06 -23.79 13.91
CA TRP A 8 9.61 -23.54 13.91
C TRP A 8 8.81 -24.85 13.97
N ASN A 9 9.15 -25.82 13.13
CA ASN A 9 8.47 -27.11 13.08
C ASN A 9 8.63 -27.90 14.39
N LEU A 10 9.81 -27.84 15.02
CA LEU A 10 10.05 -28.52 16.28
C LEU A 10 9.26 -27.87 17.43
N CYS A 11 9.31 -26.54 17.54
CA CYS A 11 8.55 -25.80 18.55
C CYS A 11 7.04 -26.02 18.36
N ALA A 12 6.53 -26.00 17.13
CA ALA A 12 5.10 -26.23 16.85
C ALA A 12 4.60 -27.62 17.29
N ARG A 13 5.48 -28.61 17.43
CA ARG A 13 5.13 -30.01 17.73
C ARG A 13 5.56 -30.47 19.12
N SER A 14 6.30 -29.65 19.87
CA SER A 14 6.88 -30.03 21.16
C SER A 14 6.77 -28.89 22.17
N PRO A 15 5.88 -29.01 23.17
CA PRO A 15 5.79 -28.04 24.27
C PRO A 15 7.13 -27.86 25.00
N LYS A 16 7.86 -28.96 25.20
CA LYS A 16 9.21 -28.94 25.79
C LYS A 16 10.20 -28.11 24.97
N ALA A 17 10.13 -28.17 23.63
CA ALA A 17 10.98 -27.35 22.79
C ALA A 17 10.62 -25.85 22.90
N CYS A 18 9.32 -25.53 23.00
CA CYS A 18 8.85 -24.17 23.26
C CYS A 18 9.32 -23.63 24.61
N GLU A 19 9.27 -24.44 25.66
CA GLU A 19 9.78 -24.08 27.00
C GLU A 19 11.28 -23.79 26.95
N ILE A 20 12.08 -24.67 26.33
CA ILE A 20 13.52 -24.46 26.14
C ILE A 20 13.79 -23.15 25.36
N TYR A 21 13.02 -22.90 24.30
CA TYR A 21 13.15 -21.66 23.52
C TYR A 21 12.85 -20.43 24.39
N LEU A 22 11.75 -20.46 25.15
CA LEU A 22 11.32 -19.36 26.01
C LEU A 22 12.32 -19.10 27.15
N GLU A 23 12.82 -20.15 27.80
CA GLU A 23 13.80 -20.04 28.89
C GLU A 23 15.11 -19.37 28.44
N ILE A 24 15.59 -19.69 27.24
CA ILE A 24 16.86 -19.16 26.72
C ILE A 24 16.69 -17.77 26.09
N THR A 25 15.60 -17.54 25.37
CA THR A 25 15.42 -16.30 24.59
C THR A 25 14.57 -15.25 25.27
N GLY A 26 13.83 -15.61 26.32
CA GLY A 26 12.84 -14.77 26.98
C GLY A 26 11.59 -14.46 26.12
N LYS A 27 11.44 -15.12 24.96
CA LYS A 27 10.32 -14.91 24.03
C LYS A 27 9.72 -16.25 23.60
N SER A 28 8.41 -16.29 23.41
CA SER A 28 7.77 -17.46 22.83
C SER A 28 8.18 -17.61 21.36
N PRO A 29 8.43 -18.85 20.88
CA PRO A 29 8.73 -19.07 19.48
C PRO A 29 7.53 -18.72 18.60
N THR A 30 7.79 -18.06 17.48
CA THR A 30 6.78 -17.82 16.43
C THR A 30 6.92 -18.85 15.31
N SER A 31 5.87 -19.03 14.52
CA SER A 31 5.89 -19.91 13.35
C SER A 31 5.11 -19.27 12.20
N PRO A 32 5.60 -19.36 10.95
CA PRO A 32 4.90 -18.79 9.81
C PRO A 32 3.50 -19.40 9.64
N CYS A 33 2.53 -18.55 9.39
CA CYS A 33 1.15 -18.89 9.09
C CYS A 33 0.90 -18.74 7.58
N PRO A 34 0.57 -19.82 6.84
CA PRO A 34 0.37 -19.76 5.38
C PRO A 34 -0.76 -18.82 4.94
N THR A 35 -1.76 -18.61 5.79
CA THR A 35 -2.93 -17.76 5.48
C THR A 35 -2.69 -16.28 5.77
N ARG A 36 -1.58 -15.91 6.41
CA ARG A 36 -1.23 -14.52 6.73
C ARG A 36 0.01 -14.11 5.93
N TRP A 37 -0.19 -13.27 4.93
CA TRP A 37 0.79 -13.05 3.85
C TRP A 37 2.13 -12.46 4.32
N ASN A 38 2.16 -11.69 5.42
CA ASN A 38 3.38 -11.14 6.02
C ASN A 38 3.98 -12.02 7.14
N SER A 39 3.37 -13.16 7.49
CA SER A 39 3.77 -13.94 8.66
C SER A 39 5.19 -14.50 8.57
N TYR A 40 5.65 -14.87 7.37
CA TYR A 40 7.02 -15.35 7.19
C TYR A 40 8.06 -14.26 7.49
N TYR A 41 7.80 -13.03 7.05
CA TYR A 41 8.62 -11.86 7.37
C TYR A 41 8.68 -11.62 8.89
N ASP A 42 7.52 -11.67 9.56
CA ASP A 42 7.44 -11.46 11.01
C ASP A 42 8.25 -12.52 11.78
N CYS A 43 8.14 -13.79 11.38
CA CYS A 43 8.84 -14.88 12.07
C CYS A 43 10.37 -14.82 11.89
N ILE A 44 10.86 -14.44 10.70
CA ILE A 44 12.30 -14.21 10.51
C ILE A 44 12.75 -12.99 11.32
N THR A 45 11.96 -11.92 11.36
CA THR A 45 12.24 -10.73 12.18
C THR A 45 12.35 -11.11 13.65
N ASP A 46 11.48 -11.98 14.15
CA ASP A 46 11.54 -12.45 15.54
C ASP A 46 12.76 -13.31 15.85
N ILE A 47 13.21 -14.16 14.91
CA ILE A 47 14.48 -14.88 15.04
C ILE A 47 15.64 -13.90 15.16
N LEU A 48 15.69 -12.86 14.32
CA LEU A 48 16.76 -11.87 14.35
C LEU A 48 16.78 -11.05 15.64
N LYS A 49 15.62 -10.82 16.28
CA LYS A 49 15.55 -10.18 17.61
C LYS A 49 16.19 -11.01 18.72
N VAL A 50 16.45 -12.30 18.51
CA VAL A 50 17.09 -13.21 19.48
C VAL A 50 18.35 -13.84 18.90
N GLN A 51 18.98 -13.18 17.92
CA GLN A 51 20.14 -13.72 17.19
C GLN A 51 21.33 -14.09 18.09
N GLU A 52 21.48 -13.45 19.24
CA GLU A 52 22.56 -13.72 20.19
C GLU A 52 22.36 -15.04 20.93
N THR A 53 21.11 -15.43 21.19
CA THR A 53 20.76 -16.60 22.00
C THR A 53 20.19 -17.77 21.18
N ILE A 54 19.73 -17.52 19.93
CA ILE A 54 19.13 -18.55 19.07
C ILE A 54 20.07 -19.74 18.83
N ASN A 55 21.38 -19.51 18.73
CA ASN A 55 22.34 -20.59 18.53
C ASN A 55 22.49 -21.49 19.77
N GLU A 56 22.26 -20.96 20.97
CA GLU A 56 22.17 -21.79 22.18
C GLU A 56 20.92 -22.67 22.17
N VAL A 57 19.77 -22.10 21.78
CA VAL A 57 18.52 -22.85 21.59
C VAL A 57 18.73 -23.99 20.61
N LEU A 58 19.28 -23.71 19.43
CA LEU A 58 19.50 -24.71 18.39
C LEU A 58 20.38 -25.86 18.91
N ARG A 59 21.45 -25.55 19.65
CA ARG A 59 22.31 -26.58 20.27
C ARG A 59 21.55 -27.44 21.28
N LYS A 60 20.78 -26.84 22.20
CA LYS A 60 19.99 -27.62 23.19
C LYS A 60 18.92 -28.48 22.55
N LEU A 61 18.35 -28.03 21.42
CA LEU A 61 17.35 -28.77 20.66
C LEU A 61 17.94 -29.80 19.68
N GLY A 62 19.27 -29.93 19.61
CA GLY A 62 19.94 -30.84 18.67
C GLY A 62 19.82 -30.44 17.20
N LEU A 63 19.58 -29.15 16.93
CA LEU A 63 19.46 -28.57 15.60
C LEU A 63 20.77 -27.92 15.13
N ALA A 64 20.93 -27.81 13.82
CA ALA A 64 22.08 -27.13 13.22
C ALA A 64 22.06 -25.62 13.52
N VAL A 65 23.16 -25.11 14.07
CA VAL A 65 23.33 -23.67 14.39
C VAL A 65 23.34 -22.80 13.14
N LEU A 66 22.91 -21.55 13.28
CA LEU A 66 23.02 -20.50 12.26
C LEU A 66 24.47 -19.98 12.22
N LYS A 67 25.07 -20.02 11.03
CA LYS A 67 26.37 -19.41 10.74
C LYS A 67 26.19 -17.92 10.52
N GLU A 68 27.27 -17.16 10.69
CA GLU A 68 27.27 -15.71 10.46
C GLU A 68 26.73 -15.34 9.07
N ILE A 69 27.18 -16.03 8.02
CA ILE A 69 26.71 -15.81 6.65
C ILE A 69 25.20 -16.04 6.49
N GLU A 70 24.63 -16.96 7.26
CA GLU A 70 23.19 -17.23 7.23
C GLU A 70 22.42 -16.14 7.99
N VAL A 71 22.98 -15.60 9.07
CA VAL A 71 22.40 -14.44 9.78
C VAL A 71 22.41 -13.20 8.88
N GLN A 72 23.53 -12.92 8.20
CA GLN A 72 23.62 -11.82 7.24
C GLN A 72 22.62 -11.97 6.08
N PHE A 73 22.45 -13.20 5.57
CA PHE A 73 21.40 -13.50 4.60
C PHE A 73 19.99 -13.17 5.13
N LEU A 74 19.68 -13.55 6.38
CA LEU A 74 18.37 -13.28 6.98
C LEU A 74 18.11 -11.77 7.16
N ILE A 75 19.13 -11.00 7.54
CA ILE A 75 19.05 -9.54 7.65
C ILE A 75 18.74 -8.94 6.27
N GLU A 76 19.49 -9.33 5.24
CA GLU A 76 19.28 -8.83 3.88
C GLU A 76 17.91 -9.24 3.32
N TYR A 77 17.44 -10.46 3.63
CA TYR A 77 16.10 -10.93 3.29
C TYR A 77 15.00 -10.05 3.91
N ILE A 78 15.13 -9.70 5.19
CA ILE A 78 14.17 -8.80 5.87
C ILE A 78 14.17 -7.43 5.22
N ASN A 79 15.34 -6.84 4.96
CA ASN A 79 15.42 -5.54 4.29
C ASN A 79 14.77 -5.58 2.90
N THR A 80 15.01 -6.66 2.15
CA THR A 80 14.42 -6.88 0.81
C THR A 80 12.89 -7.03 0.86
N SER A 81 12.37 -7.75 1.86
CA SER A 81 10.96 -8.08 1.98
C SER A 81 10.13 -7.01 2.69
N LYS A 82 10.78 -6.07 3.39
CA LYS A 82 10.15 -5.02 4.20
C LYS A 82 9.16 -4.15 3.41
N PRO A 83 9.46 -3.65 2.19
CA PRO A 83 8.50 -2.84 1.44
C PRO A 83 7.17 -3.56 1.19
N ILE A 84 7.24 -4.87 0.93
CA ILE A 84 6.07 -5.71 0.67
C ILE A 84 5.28 -5.94 1.97
N SER A 85 5.97 -6.24 3.07
CA SER A 85 5.34 -6.44 4.37
C SER A 85 4.62 -5.17 4.84
N GLU A 86 5.23 -4.00 4.64
CA GLU A 86 4.62 -2.70 4.93
C GLU A 86 3.40 -2.43 4.04
N ALA A 87 3.50 -2.71 2.73
CA ALA A 87 2.38 -2.52 1.81
C ALA A 87 1.19 -3.42 2.14
N ILE A 88 1.44 -4.69 2.46
CA ILE A 88 0.42 -5.61 2.94
C ILE A 88 -0.26 -5.02 4.18
N ARG A 89 0.51 -4.59 5.18
CA ARG A 89 -0.05 -3.99 6.40
C ARG A 89 -0.83 -2.69 6.13
N SER A 90 -0.39 -1.89 5.16
CA SER A 90 -1.06 -0.66 4.77
C SER A 90 -2.34 -0.92 3.99
N LEU A 91 -2.42 -2.00 3.21
CA LEU A 91 -3.58 -2.34 2.39
C LEU A 91 -4.58 -3.28 3.09
N GLU A 92 -4.14 -3.97 4.15
CA GLU A 92 -4.97 -4.78 5.04
C GLU A 92 -5.49 -3.99 6.25
N GLY A 93 -5.25 -2.68 6.33
CA GLY A 93 -5.69 -1.86 7.44
C GLY A 93 -7.23 -1.71 7.49
N ASP A 94 -7.82 -1.86 8.67
CA ASP A 94 -9.27 -1.65 8.86
C ASP A 94 -9.66 -0.15 8.87
N LYS A 95 -8.68 0.74 9.06
CA LYS A 95 -8.87 2.19 9.16
C LYS A 95 -8.04 2.89 8.10
N GLU A 96 -8.63 3.91 7.48
CA GLU A 96 -7.95 4.81 6.53
C GLU A 96 -7.33 4.10 5.31
N THR A 97 -7.78 2.88 5.03
CA THR A 97 -7.34 2.07 3.89
C THR A 97 -8.50 1.90 2.94
N PHE A 98 -8.40 2.60 1.83
CA PHE A 98 -9.43 2.63 0.81
C PHE A 98 -8.77 2.50 -0.57
N TYR A 99 -9.59 2.51 -1.61
CA TYR A 99 -9.13 2.22 -2.96
C TYR A 99 -8.09 3.22 -3.47
N GLU A 100 -8.12 4.47 -2.99
CA GLU A 100 -7.15 5.51 -3.29
C GLU A 100 -5.71 5.18 -2.86
N CYS A 101 -5.52 4.30 -1.88
CA CYS A 101 -4.20 3.92 -1.38
C CYS A 101 -3.48 2.93 -2.31
N LEU A 102 -4.23 2.20 -3.14
CA LEU A 102 -3.69 1.09 -3.92
C LEU A 102 -2.60 1.53 -4.91
N GLN A 103 -2.91 2.51 -5.76
CA GLN A 103 -1.97 3.00 -6.77
C GLN A 103 -0.69 3.62 -6.17
N PRO A 104 -0.79 4.55 -5.21
CA PRO A 104 0.37 5.07 -4.51
C PRO A 104 1.25 3.99 -3.88
N GLU A 105 0.63 2.96 -3.29
CA GLU A 105 1.35 1.91 -2.58
C GLU A 105 2.10 0.97 -3.55
N LEU A 106 1.50 0.62 -4.69
CA LEU A 106 2.18 -0.12 -5.76
C LEU A 106 3.42 0.62 -6.27
N TYR A 107 3.31 1.93 -6.53
CA TYR A 107 4.43 2.76 -6.97
C TYR A 107 5.50 2.94 -5.89
N ARG A 108 5.08 3.09 -4.63
CA ARG A 108 6.01 3.16 -3.48
C ARG A 108 6.82 1.87 -3.39
N MET A 109 6.19 0.71 -3.46
CA MET A 109 6.87 -0.59 -3.43
C MET A 109 7.88 -0.73 -4.55
N HIS A 110 7.50 -0.43 -5.80
CA HIS A 110 8.43 -0.51 -6.95
C HIS A 110 9.65 0.38 -6.74
N LYS A 111 9.43 1.64 -6.34
CA LYS A 111 10.52 2.58 -6.06
C LYS A 111 11.44 2.08 -4.94
N MET A 112 10.90 1.52 -3.86
CA MET A 112 11.72 0.98 -2.78
C MET A 112 12.53 -0.24 -3.21
N LEU A 113 11.96 -1.13 -4.01
CA LEU A 113 12.67 -2.28 -4.57
C LEU A 113 13.78 -1.85 -5.53
N ASP A 114 13.57 -0.79 -6.32
CA ASP A 114 14.61 -0.20 -7.16
C ASP A 114 15.78 0.35 -6.34
N LEU A 115 15.49 1.08 -5.25
CA LEU A 115 16.52 1.59 -4.35
C LEU A 115 17.32 0.46 -3.70
N LEU A 116 16.63 -0.58 -3.21
CA LEU A 116 17.28 -1.77 -2.64
C LEU A 116 18.15 -2.49 -3.68
N LYS A 117 17.74 -2.51 -4.95
CA LYS A 117 18.55 -3.09 -6.03
C LYS A 117 19.83 -2.29 -6.28
N GLN A 118 19.77 -0.97 -6.19
CA GLN A 118 20.92 -0.08 -6.38
C GLN A 118 21.98 -0.23 -5.30
N GLU A 119 21.60 -0.71 -4.11
CA GLU A 119 22.53 -1.04 -3.02
C GLU A 119 23.39 -2.29 -3.32
N ASN A 120 23.14 -3.00 -4.43
CA ASN A 120 23.86 -4.21 -4.84
C ASN A 120 23.89 -5.29 -3.74
N PRO A 121 22.72 -5.82 -3.35
CA PRO A 121 22.62 -6.83 -2.28
C PRO A 121 23.38 -8.11 -2.65
N VAL A 122 24.04 -8.70 -1.66
CA VAL A 122 24.96 -9.83 -1.84
C VAL A 122 24.21 -11.12 -2.13
N TYR A 123 23.07 -11.33 -1.49
CA TYR A 123 22.33 -12.59 -1.53
C TYR A 123 20.95 -12.47 -2.19
N CYS A 124 20.27 -11.34 -2.01
CA CYS A 124 18.86 -11.15 -2.35
C CYS A 124 18.65 -10.40 -3.68
N GLY A 125 19.71 -10.14 -4.45
CA GLY A 125 19.62 -9.42 -5.72
C GLY A 125 18.65 -10.07 -6.71
N GLY A 126 18.71 -11.39 -6.88
CA GLY A 126 17.76 -12.12 -7.74
C GLY A 126 16.35 -12.18 -7.15
N LEU A 127 16.22 -12.19 -5.82
CA LEU A 127 14.92 -12.15 -5.15
C LEU A 127 14.19 -10.84 -5.42
N ILE A 128 14.90 -9.70 -5.40
CA ILE A 128 14.33 -8.39 -5.76
C ILE A 128 13.77 -8.42 -7.19
N ASP A 129 14.50 -8.98 -8.15
CA ASP A 129 14.07 -9.05 -9.54
C ASP A 129 12.78 -9.88 -9.68
N ILE A 130 12.74 -11.06 -9.06
CA ILE A 130 11.57 -11.95 -9.04
C ILE A 130 10.37 -11.26 -8.40
N ILE A 131 10.56 -10.56 -7.26
CA ILE A 131 9.50 -9.83 -6.58
C ILE A 131 8.94 -8.74 -7.50
N LYS A 132 9.81 -7.94 -8.11
CA LYS A 132 9.40 -6.85 -9.00
C LYS A 132 8.57 -7.38 -10.17
N GLU A 133 9.05 -8.42 -10.83
CA GLU A 133 8.32 -9.08 -11.93
C GLU A 133 6.97 -9.64 -11.45
N SER A 134 6.95 -10.31 -10.30
CA SER A 134 5.73 -10.89 -9.74
C SER A 134 4.68 -9.83 -9.40
N ILE A 135 5.10 -8.68 -8.85
CA ILE A 135 4.20 -7.55 -8.56
C ILE A 135 3.65 -6.97 -9.86
N LEU A 136 4.51 -6.72 -10.87
CA LEU A 136 4.07 -6.21 -12.17
C LEU A 136 3.03 -7.13 -12.82
N ASN A 137 3.30 -8.44 -12.86
CA ASN A 137 2.40 -9.42 -13.46
C ASN A 137 1.08 -9.53 -12.68
N ARG A 138 1.14 -9.54 -11.34
CA ARG A 138 -0.06 -9.66 -10.50
C ARG A 138 -0.96 -8.42 -10.58
N PHE A 139 -0.37 -7.23 -10.71
CA PHE A 139 -1.07 -5.96 -10.70
C PHE A 139 -1.07 -5.25 -12.07
N GLU A 140 -0.87 -6.00 -13.16
CA GLU A 140 -0.80 -5.47 -14.53
C GLU A 140 -1.98 -4.56 -14.88
N LYS A 141 -3.20 -4.93 -14.47
CA LYS A 141 -4.43 -4.15 -14.69
C LYS A 141 -4.44 -2.76 -14.04
N TYR A 142 -3.50 -2.48 -13.14
CA TYR A 142 -3.31 -1.19 -12.47
C TYR A 142 -2.18 -0.37 -13.11
N ASN A 143 -1.58 -0.83 -14.21
CA ASN A 143 -0.66 -0.02 -14.99
C ASN A 143 -1.34 1.29 -15.45
N LEU A 144 -0.65 2.43 -15.36
CA LEU A 144 -1.21 3.75 -15.68
C LEU A 144 -1.86 3.84 -17.07
N TYR A 145 -1.35 3.09 -18.04
CA TYR A 145 -1.86 3.10 -19.41
C TYR A 145 -2.93 2.04 -19.66
N ASP A 146 -3.21 1.17 -18.69
CA ASP A 146 -4.29 0.20 -18.80
C ASP A 146 -5.63 0.89 -18.56
N THR A 147 -6.60 0.65 -19.43
CA THR A 147 -7.94 1.24 -19.33
C THR A 147 -8.66 0.84 -18.04
N ARG A 148 -8.34 -0.35 -17.49
CA ARG A 148 -8.90 -0.88 -16.23
C ARG A 148 -8.36 -0.16 -15.01
N ALA A 149 -7.23 0.54 -15.12
CA ALA A 149 -6.62 1.26 -14.01
C ALA A 149 -7.33 2.59 -13.72
N LYS A 150 -8.12 3.12 -14.66
CA LYS A 150 -8.73 4.46 -14.59
C LYS A 150 -9.33 4.79 -13.22
N ASP A 151 -10.20 3.93 -12.68
CA ASP A 151 -10.87 4.20 -11.40
C ASP A 151 -9.90 4.28 -10.23
N SER A 152 -8.87 3.42 -10.22
CA SER A 152 -7.84 3.44 -9.18
C SER A 152 -6.97 4.70 -9.24
N ILE A 153 -6.70 5.19 -10.45
CA ILE A 153 -5.93 6.42 -10.67
C ILE A 153 -6.76 7.61 -10.20
N LEU A 154 -8.02 7.68 -10.62
CA LEU A 154 -8.94 8.76 -10.22
C LEU A 154 -9.14 8.79 -8.70
N ALA A 155 -9.32 7.64 -8.06
CA ALA A 155 -9.42 7.55 -6.61
C ALA A 155 -8.16 8.12 -5.93
N ALA A 156 -6.98 7.67 -6.33
CA ALA A 156 -5.70 8.12 -5.77
C ALA A 156 -5.44 9.62 -5.97
N VAL A 157 -5.74 10.17 -7.16
CA VAL A 157 -5.50 11.58 -7.48
C VAL A 157 -6.49 12.50 -6.78
N SER A 158 -7.73 12.04 -6.58
CA SER A 158 -8.76 12.79 -5.87
C SER A 158 -8.47 12.92 -4.38
N TYR A 159 -7.63 12.05 -3.82
CA TYR A 159 -7.30 12.09 -2.39
C TYR A 159 -6.29 13.21 -2.07
N PRO A 160 -6.64 14.19 -1.20
CA PRO A 160 -5.81 15.38 -0.96
C PRO A 160 -4.39 15.11 -0.46
N PHE A 161 -4.18 14.01 0.28
CA PHE A 161 -2.85 13.65 0.76
C PHE A 161 -1.91 13.24 -0.38
N PHE A 162 -2.42 12.42 -1.31
CA PHE A 162 -1.67 11.86 -2.43
C PHE A 162 -1.57 12.82 -3.60
N LYS A 163 -2.70 13.36 -4.11
CA LYS A 163 -2.76 14.18 -5.33
C LYS A 163 -1.91 13.55 -6.44
N LEU A 164 -0.90 14.26 -6.95
CA LEU A 164 0.06 13.78 -7.96
C LEU A 164 1.44 13.39 -7.38
N LYS A 165 1.60 13.29 -6.05
CA LYS A 165 2.90 13.05 -5.40
C LYS A 165 3.48 11.66 -5.71
N TRP A 166 2.60 10.67 -5.87
CA TRP A 166 2.98 9.27 -6.16
C TRP A 166 3.27 9.01 -7.63
N VAL A 167 2.80 9.88 -8.54
CA VAL A 167 2.93 9.71 -9.99
C VAL A 167 4.36 10.06 -10.45
N PRO A 168 5.01 9.22 -11.27
CA PRO A 168 6.30 9.55 -11.87
C PRO A 168 6.25 10.87 -12.65
N ARG A 169 7.36 11.62 -12.65
CA ARG A 169 7.41 12.96 -13.27
C ARG A 169 6.96 12.97 -14.74
N THR A 170 7.32 11.93 -15.49
CA THR A 170 6.98 11.77 -16.90
C THR A 170 5.48 11.59 -17.14
N GLU A 171 4.77 10.98 -16.18
CA GLU A 171 3.34 10.62 -16.33
C GLU A 171 2.38 11.60 -15.66
N LYS A 172 2.90 12.62 -14.96
CA LYS A 172 2.06 13.59 -14.25
C LYS A 172 1.07 14.28 -15.18
N GLU A 173 1.49 14.63 -16.38
CA GLU A 173 0.63 15.35 -17.32
C GLU A 173 -0.49 14.45 -17.86
N TYR A 174 -0.17 13.21 -18.20
CA TYR A 174 -1.18 12.21 -18.58
C TYR A 174 -2.23 12.01 -17.48
N VAL A 175 -1.79 11.85 -16.22
CA VAL A 175 -2.71 11.64 -15.09
C VAL A 175 -3.57 12.88 -14.82
N LYS A 176 -3.02 14.10 -14.96
CA LYS A 176 -3.81 15.34 -14.85
C LYS A 176 -4.89 15.41 -15.92
N GLU A 177 -4.54 15.18 -17.18
CA GLU A 177 -5.49 15.23 -18.28
C GLU A 177 -6.59 14.19 -18.12
N LEU A 178 -6.24 12.97 -17.67
CA LEU A 178 -7.22 11.93 -17.34
C LEU A 178 -8.21 12.41 -16.26
N PHE A 179 -7.72 13.04 -15.20
CA PHE A 179 -8.53 13.56 -14.12
C PHE A 179 -9.45 14.71 -14.59
N ILE A 180 -8.91 15.67 -15.35
CA ILE A 180 -9.66 16.80 -15.89
C ILE A 180 -10.74 16.33 -16.88
N ALA A 181 -10.41 15.39 -17.76
CA ALA A 181 -11.37 14.81 -18.70
C ALA A 181 -12.55 14.16 -17.97
N GLU A 182 -12.28 13.46 -16.86
CA GLU A 182 -13.33 12.87 -16.06
C GLU A 182 -14.21 13.90 -15.37
N LEU A 183 -13.62 14.96 -14.80
CA LEU A 183 -14.40 16.07 -14.22
C LEU A 183 -15.29 16.76 -15.27
N ARG A 184 -14.80 16.95 -16.49
CA ARG A 184 -15.59 17.49 -17.61
C ARG A 184 -16.76 16.57 -17.97
N ARG A 185 -16.55 15.25 -17.94
CA ARG A 185 -17.61 14.25 -18.17
C ARG A 185 -18.71 14.36 -17.12
N PHE A 186 -18.35 14.42 -15.83
CA PHE A 186 -19.32 14.58 -14.74
C PHE A 186 -20.19 15.82 -14.91
N LYS A 187 -19.56 16.98 -15.18
CA LYS A 187 -20.30 18.23 -15.42
C LYS A 187 -21.33 18.08 -16.56
N GLN A 188 -20.96 17.45 -17.67
CA GLN A 188 -21.89 17.27 -18.80
C GLN A 188 -23.07 16.34 -18.48
N GLU A 189 -22.87 15.35 -17.63
CA GLU A 189 -23.94 14.43 -17.21
C GLU A 189 -24.92 15.10 -16.23
N ASP A 190 -24.41 15.93 -15.32
CA ASP A 190 -25.24 16.75 -14.43
C ASP A 190 -26.15 17.70 -15.22
N PHE A 191 -25.61 18.35 -16.26
CA PHE A 191 -26.40 19.21 -17.16
C PHE A 191 -27.45 18.44 -17.99
N LYS A 192 -27.22 17.16 -18.34
CA LYS A 192 -28.19 16.33 -19.07
C LYS A 192 -29.31 15.80 -18.17
N SER A 193 -29.02 15.51 -16.90
CA SER A 193 -30.03 15.05 -15.94
C SER A 193 -30.97 16.17 -15.45
N ALA A 194 -30.54 17.43 -15.56
CA ALA A 194 -31.32 18.61 -15.19
C ALA A 194 -32.38 19.04 -16.23
N HIS A 195 -32.57 18.31 -17.34
CA HIS A 195 -33.64 18.59 -18.31
C HIS A 195 -34.91 17.78 -17.97
N PRO A 196 -36.11 18.41 -17.85
CA PRO A 196 -37.26 17.79 -17.20
C PRO A 196 -37.92 16.73 -18.09
N GLN A 197 -37.78 15.46 -17.73
CA GLN A 197 -38.84 14.49 -18.01
C GLN A 197 -39.92 14.64 -16.93
N THR A 198 -41.09 15.12 -17.35
CA THR A 198 -42.32 15.17 -16.58
C THR A 198 -42.70 13.77 -16.12
N SER A 199 -42.33 13.41 -14.89
CA SER A 199 -42.98 12.32 -14.17
C SER A 199 -43.22 12.75 -12.73
N THR A 200 -44.49 12.65 -12.34
CA THR A 200 -45.09 13.06 -11.06
C THR A 200 -44.29 12.63 -9.84
N LEU A 201 -43.83 13.63 -9.08
CA LEU A 201 -43.21 13.51 -7.76
C LEU A 201 -44.17 12.90 -6.72
N LYS A 202 -43.84 11.71 -6.21
CA LYS A 202 -44.15 11.37 -4.81
C LYS A 202 -43.06 11.99 -3.94
N LYS A 203 -43.44 12.97 -3.12
CA LYS A 203 -42.59 13.58 -2.08
C LYS A 203 -41.92 12.51 -1.23
N LYS A 204 -40.58 12.42 -1.28
CA LYS A 204 -39.78 11.74 -0.26
C LYS A 204 -39.02 12.81 0.53
N GLN A 205 -39.07 12.69 1.85
CA GLN A 205 -38.55 13.66 2.81
C GLN A 205 -37.10 14.08 2.54
N LYS A 206 -36.87 15.39 2.61
CA LYS A 206 -35.56 16.05 2.59
C LYS A 206 -34.75 15.57 3.80
N SER A 207 -33.74 14.72 3.61
CA SER A 207 -32.69 14.58 4.61
C SER A 207 -31.73 15.76 4.44
N GLU A 208 -31.60 16.59 5.46
CA GLU A 208 -30.63 17.67 5.46
C GLU A 208 -29.21 17.08 5.35
N SER A 209 -28.59 17.26 4.18
CA SER A 209 -27.16 17.04 4.01
C SER A 209 -26.40 18.06 4.86
N TYR A 210 -25.50 17.60 5.72
CA TYR A 210 -24.64 18.44 6.57
C TYR A 210 -23.79 19.43 5.76
N TYR A 211 -23.49 19.12 4.50
CA TYR A 211 -22.84 20.04 3.57
C TYR A 211 -23.90 20.67 2.65
N MET A 212 -24.18 21.95 2.87
CA MET A 212 -25.08 22.79 2.07
C MET A 212 -24.31 23.34 0.86
N PHE A 213 -24.08 22.49 -0.15
CA PHE A 213 -23.67 22.99 -1.47
C PHE A 213 -24.92 23.48 -2.20
N ASN A 214 -25.28 24.75 -1.98
CA ASN A 214 -26.32 25.41 -2.77
C ASN A 214 -25.69 25.96 -4.06
N ASP A 215 -25.90 25.27 -5.17
CA ASP A 215 -25.78 25.88 -6.49
C ASP A 215 -27.05 26.70 -6.74
N SER A 216 -26.98 28.01 -6.52
CA SER A 216 -28.04 28.95 -6.90
C SER A 216 -27.44 30.30 -7.23
N ASP A 217 -26.57 30.35 -8.23
CA ASP A 217 -26.35 31.57 -8.99
C ASP A 217 -27.36 31.61 -10.16
N SER A 218 -28.51 32.22 -9.91
CA SER A 218 -29.36 32.76 -10.95
C SER A 218 -29.64 34.23 -10.63
N SER A 219 -29.07 35.08 -11.47
CA SER A 219 -28.85 36.50 -11.31
C SER A 219 -30.12 37.35 -11.41
N THR A 220 -30.18 38.40 -10.59
CA THR A 220 -30.76 39.74 -10.86
C THR A 220 -30.12 40.65 -9.80
N THR A 221 -29.42 41.78 -10.04
CA THR A 221 -29.60 42.89 -10.97
C THR A 221 -28.30 43.72 -11.08
N SER A 222 -28.06 44.24 -12.28
CA SER A 222 -27.32 45.44 -12.72
C SER A 222 -26.45 46.30 -11.76
N THR A 223 -25.34 46.72 -12.38
CA THR A 223 -24.60 48.02 -12.38
C THR A 223 -23.33 48.22 -11.54
N ASP A 224 -22.28 48.56 -12.31
CA ASP A 224 -21.08 49.38 -12.06
C ASP A 224 -19.87 48.82 -11.29
N GLY A 225 -18.71 48.93 -11.96
CA GLY A 225 -17.40 49.07 -11.30
C GLY A 225 -16.28 48.16 -11.79
N ASN A 226 -15.40 48.70 -12.62
CA ASN A 226 -14.10 48.17 -13.05
C ASN A 226 -13.24 47.49 -11.96
N SER A 227 -12.56 46.39 -12.31
CA SER A 227 -11.08 46.23 -12.32
C SER A 227 -10.61 44.82 -11.93
N SER A 228 -9.92 44.20 -12.88
CA SER A 228 -8.86 43.18 -12.80
C SER A 228 -8.34 42.77 -11.41
N THR A 229 -8.24 41.46 -11.14
CA THR A 229 -6.98 40.68 -11.22
C THR A 229 -7.16 39.21 -10.82
N CYS A 230 -6.38 38.37 -11.52
CA CYS A 230 -6.10 36.96 -11.30
C CYS A 230 -5.45 36.71 -9.92
N THR A 231 -5.80 35.63 -9.23
CA THR A 231 -4.96 35.06 -8.16
C THR A 231 -5.05 33.53 -8.09
N ASP A 232 -3.87 32.97 -7.87
CA ASP A 232 -3.43 31.58 -8.02
C ASP A 232 -4.02 30.59 -7.01
N LEU A 233 -4.07 29.32 -7.47
CA LEU A 233 -4.48 28.14 -6.70
C LEU A 233 -3.25 27.28 -6.32
N GLU A 234 -2.18 27.94 -5.85
CA GLU A 234 -1.05 27.28 -5.18
C GLU A 234 -0.98 27.73 -3.72
N THR A 235 -1.88 27.22 -2.87
CA THR A 235 -1.55 26.90 -1.48
C THR A 235 -2.65 26.05 -0.87
N LEU A 236 -2.24 24.99 -0.13
CA LEU A 236 -2.97 23.99 0.68
C LEU A 236 -2.83 22.54 0.17
#